data_AF-A0A534UQF7-F1
#
_entry.id   AF-A0A534UQF7-F1
#
_cell.length_a   1.000
_cell.length_b   1.000
_cell.length_c   1.000
_cell.angle_alpha   90.00
_cell.angle_beta   90.00
_cell.angle_gamma   90.00
#
_symmetry.space_group_name_H-M   'P 1'
#
loop_
_entity.id
_entity.type
_entity.pdbx_description
1 polymer ?
#
loop_
_entity_poly.entity_id
_entity_poly.type
_entity_poly.pdbx_seq_one_letter_code
_entity_poly.pdbx_strand_id
1 'polypeptide(L)' 'MHVASIRSRSARPNTRTATGSGAKSTRCSRRGRSDAVIRAVLFDLDGVLADTERLQWAAYRRILAAFGVEVGLEEYRRHW' A
#
# COMPACT_ATOMS: atom_id res chain seq x y z
N MET A 1 16.53 34.18 -28.46
CA MET A 1 17.98 33.88 -28.36
C MET A 1 18.62 34.96 -27.51
N HIS A 2 19.18 34.61 -26.35
CA HIS A 2 20.10 35.50 -25.64
C HIS A 2 21.13 34.62 -24.94
N VAL A 3 22.37 34.76 -25.40
CA VAL A 3 23.55 34.13 -24.82
C VAL A 3 24.09 35.11 -23.77
N ALA A 4 24.44 34.62 -22.60
CA ALA A 4 25.30 35.34 -21.67
C ALA A 4 26.30 34.35 -21.10
N SER A 5 27.46 34.33 -21.76
CA SER A 5 28.69 33.68 -21.31
C SER A 5 29.32 34.54 -20.23
N ILE A 6 29.58 33.96 -19.05
CA ILE A 6 30.47 34.53 -18.04
C ILE A 6 31.49 33.47 -17.61
N ARG A 7 32.75 33.92 -17.63
CA ARG A 7 33.99 33.19 -17.53
C ARG A 7 34.25 32.57 -16.15
N SER A 8 35.09 31.54 -16.23
CA SER A 8 35.91 30.87 -15.23
C SER A 8 36.13 31.56 -13.88
N ARG A 9 36.14 30.76 -12.81
CA ARG A 9 37.08 30.90 -11.70
C ARG A 9 37.45 29.53 -11.11
N SER A 10 38.75 29.45 -10.82
CA SER A 10 39.57 28.33 -10.38
C SER A 10 39.07 27.63 -9.11
N ALA A 11 39.39 26.35 -9.03
CA ALA A 11 39.16 25.42 -7.94
C ALA A 11 39.65 25.92 -6.57
N ARG A 12 38.87 25.60 -5.53
CA ARG A 12 39.34 25.53 -4.14
C ARG A 12 39.21 24.08 -3.67
N PRO A 13 40.27 23.46 -3.12
CA PRO A 13 40.16 22.12 -2.54
C PRO A 13 39.44 22.24 -1.20
N ASN A 14 38.27 21.62 -1.05
CA ASN A 14 37.66 21.48 0.27
C ASN A 14 38.17 20.18 0.91
N THR A 15 38.88 20.38 2.01
CA THR A 15 39.49 19.36 2.86
C THR A 15 38.44 18.39 3.38
N ARG A 16 38.71 17.10 3.19
CA ARG A 16 37.96 16.00 3.81
C ARG A 16 38.28 16.00 5.31
N THR A 17 37.28 16.18 6.15
CA THR A 17 37.28 15.73 7.54
C THR A 17 36.14 14.73 7.72
N ALA A 18 36.52 13.45 7.80
CA ALA A 18 35.67 12.43 8.39
C ALA A 18 35.74 12.59 9.90
N THR A 19 34.61 12.72 10.59
CA THR A 19 34.31 12.12 11.90
C THR A 19 32.99 12.68 12.42
N GLY A 20 32.13 11.78 12.87
CA GLY A 20 30.77 12.07 13.27
C GLY A 20 29.84 11.00 12.72
N SER A 21 30.00 9.76 13.16
CA SER A 21 28.91 8.81 13.13
C SER A 21 27.80 9.37 14.00
N GLY A 22 26.95 10.21 13.41
CA GLY A 22 25.65 10.53 13.95
C GLY A 22 24.85 9.23 13.95
N ALA A 23 25.09 8.39 14.96
CA ALA A 23 24.20 7.31 15.31
C ALA A 23 22.86 7.98 15.58
N LYS A 24 21.98 7.99 14.57
CA LYS A 24 20.58 8.32 14.75
C LYS A 24 20.12 7.36 15.82
N SER A 25 19.91 7.88 17.02
CA SER A 25 19.31 7.15 18.13
C SER A 25 17.98 6.64 17.62
N THR A 26 17.96 5.37 17.19
CA THR A 26 16.73 4.63 17.03
C THR A 26 16.23 4.43 18.45
N ARG A 27 15.52 5.43 18.95
CA ARG A 27 14.58 5.24 20.05
C ARG A 27 13.58 4.24 19.52
N CYS A 28 13.91 2.97 19.65
CA CYS A 28 12.92 1.93 19.70
C CYS A 28 12.17 2.22 20.99
N SER A 29 11.17 3.10 20.90
CA SER A 29 10.13 3.14 21.90
C SER A 29 9.54 1.75 21.84
N ARG A 30 9.98 0.87 22.75
CA ARG A 30 9.14 -0.22 23.22
C ARG A 30 7.92 0.48 23.80
N ARG A 31 6.97 0.81 22.93
CA ARG A 31 5.59 1.06 23.32
C ARG A 31 5.26 -0.20 24.11
N GLY A 32 5.18 -0.06 25.43
CA GLY A 32 4.68 -1.14 26.27
C GLY A 32 3.43 -1.65 25.56
N ARG A 33 3.35 -2.97 25.35
CA ARG A 33 2.10 -3.57 24.90
C ARG A 33 1.09 -3.18 25.97
N SER A 34 0.36 -2.10 25.73
CA SER A 34 -0.87 -1.79 26.43
C SER A 34 -1.68 -3.06 26.29
N ASP A 35 -2.02 -3.67 27.42
CA ASP A 35 -2.89 -4.83 27.47
C ASP A 35 -4.22 -4.39 26.85
N ALA A 36 -4.31 -4.54 25.53
CA ALA A 36 -5.33 -3.90 24.73
C ALA A 36 -6.57 -4.75 24.90
N VAL A 37 -7.41 -4.37 25.85
CA VAL A 37 -8.73 -4.98 26.04
C VAL A 37 -9.50 -4.82 24.75
N ILE A 38 -9.75 -5.93 24.04
CA ILE A 38 -10.57 -5.92 22.83
C ILE A 38 -11.96 -5.44 23.22
N ARG A 39 -12.38 -4.30 22.64
CA ARG A 39 -13.66 -3.66 22.97
C ARG A 39 -14.79 -4.14 22.06
N ALA A 40 -14.46 -4.50 20.82
CA ALA A 40 -15.40 -4.96 19.81
C ALA A 40 -14.67 -5.72 18.70
N VAL A 41 -15.44 -6.52 17.96
CA VAL A 41 -15.01 -7.18 16.72
C VAL A 41 -16.04 -6.83 15.65
N LEU A 42 -15.55 -6.39 14.49
CA LEU A 42 -16.38 -6.11 13.34
C LEU A 42 -16.25 -7.27 12.36
N PHE A 43 -17.37 -7.91 12.06
CA PHE A 43 -17.44 -9.00 11.09
C PHE A 43 -17.98 -8.45 9.78
N ASP A 44 -17.36 -8.87 8.68
CA ASP A 44 -17.95 -8.72 7.37
C ASP A 44 -19.19 -9.64 7.25
N LEU A 45 -20.02 -9.41 6.24
CA LEU A 45 -21.22 -10.21 6.02
C LEU A 45 -20.93 -11.43 5.12
N ASP A 46 -20.58 -11.16 3.87
CA ASP A 46 -20.48 -12.18 2.82
C ASP A 46 -19.22 -13.03 3.03
N GLY A 47 -19.37 -14.35 3.05
CA GLY A 47 -18.28 -15.29 3.30
C GLY A 47 -17.78 -15.37 4.75
N VAL A 48 -18.20 -14.43 5.62
CA VAL A 48 -17.81 -14.41 7.05
C VAL A 48 -18.98 -14.80 7.95
N LEU A 49 -20.08 -14.03 7.92
CA LEU A 49 -21.29 -14.34 8.69
C LEU A 49 -22.29 -15.19 7.90
N ALA A 50 -22.31 -15.04 6.58
CA ALA A 50 -23.24 -15.75 5.70
C ALA A 50 -22.55 -16.28 4.44
N ASP A 51 -22.87 -17.51 4.03
CA ASP A 51 -22.38 -18.11 2.78
C ASP A 51 -23.24 -17.63 1.59
N THR A 52 -23.00 -16.39 1.18
CA THR A 52 -23.76 -15.67 0.15
C THR A 52 -22.98 -15.48 -1.14
N GLU A 53 -21.66 -15.69 -1.14
CA GLU A 53 -20.78 -15.43 -2.28
C GLU A 53 -21.23 -16.17 -3.55
N ARG A 54 -21.72 -17.41 -3.39
CA ARG A 54 -22.19 -18.21 -4.52
C ARG A 54 -23.50 -17.70 -5.11
N LEU A 55 -24.36 -17.12 -4.27
CA LEU A 55 -25.59 -16.45 -4.72
C LEU A 55 -25.25 -15.15 -5.45
N GLN A 56 -24.28 -14.40 -4.92
CA GLN A 56 -23.79 -13.17 -5.52
C GLN A 56 -23.18 -13.42 -6.91
N TRP A 57 -22.31 -14.43 -7.03
CA TRP A 57 -21.77 -14.88 -8.32
C TRP A 57 -22.88 -15.27 -9.30
N ALA A 58 -23.87 -16.04 -8.86
CA ALA A 58 -24.97 -16.47 -9.74
C ALA A 58 -25.77 -15.28 -10.27
N ALA A 59 -26.00 -14.26 -9.44
CA ALA A 59 -26.66 -13.02 -9.86
C ALA A 59 -25.79 -12.23 -10.85
N TYR A 60 -24.49 -12.07 -10.57
CA TYR A 60 -23.53 -11.41 -11.45
C TYR A 60 -23.48 -12.06 -12.82
N ARG A 61 -23.28 -13.39 -12.85
CA ARG A 61 -23.25 -14.18 -14.08
C ARG A 61 -24.53 -13.99 -14.89
N ARG A 62 -25.69 -14.02 -14.24
CA ARG A 62 -26.98 -13.86 -14.92
C ARG A 62 -27.11 -12.50 -15.61
N ILE A 63 -26.70 -11.42 -14.95
CA ILE A 63 -26.81 -10.07 -15.51
C ILE A 63 -25.78 -9.85 -16.62
N LEU A 64 -24.53 -10.26 -16.39
CA LEU A 64 -23.42 -10.06 -17.34
C LEU A 64 -23.57 -10.88 -18.62
N ALA A 65 -24.20 -12.06 -18.53
CA ALA A 65 -24.49 -12.88 -19.71
C ALA A 65 -25.33 -12.13 -20.76
N ALA A 66 -26.23 -11.23 -20.34
CA ALA A 66 -27.03 -10.41 -21.26
C ALA A 66 -26.18 -9.44 -22.12
N PHE A 67 -24.94 -9.18 -21.70
CA PHE A 67 -23.98 -8.34 -22.41
C PHE A 67 -22.90 -9.16 -23.13
N GLY A 68 -23.06 -10.48 -23.22
CA GLY A 68 -22.07 -11.38 -23.83
C GLY A 68 -20.82 -11.60 -22.97
N VAL A 69 -20.87 -11.28 -21.68
CA VAL A 69 -19.78 -11.49 -20.74
C VAL A 69 -20.07 -12.75 -19.91
N GLU A 70 -19.20 -13.75 -20.02
CA GLU A 70 -19.21 -14.90 -19.14
C GLU A 70 -18.15 -14.76 -18.05
N VAL A 71 -18.54 -14.99 -16.80
CA VAL A 71 -17.63 -14.96 -15.64
C VAL A 71 -17.70 -16.30 -14.92
N GLY A 72 -16.57 -17.01 -14.92
CA GLY A 72 -16.43 -18.26 -14.17
C GLY A 72 -16.43 -18.03 -12.66
N LEU A 73 -16.76 -19.05 -11.87
CA LEU A 73 -16.77 -18.93 -10.41
C LEU A 73 -15.35 -18.67 -9.85
N GLU A 74 -14.34 -19.29 -10.44
CA GLU A 74 -12.93 -19.17 -10.02
C GLU A 74 -12.33 -17.84 -10.44
N GLU A 75 -12.79 -17.29 -11.56
CA GLU A 75 -12.47 -15.92 -11.97
C GLU A 75 -13.13 -14.93 -11.01
N TYR A 76 -14.40 -15.14 -10.69
CA TYR A 76 -15.12 -14.32 -9.72
C TYR A 76 -14.38 -14.27 -8.37
N ARG A 77 -14.05 -15.43 -7.79
CA ARG A 77 -13.29 -15.54 -6.51
C ARG A 77 -11.89 -14.91 -6.52
N ARG A 78 -11.31 -14.68 -7.70
CA ARG A 78 -9.97 -14.07 -7.81
C ARG A 78 -10.06 -12.55 -7.77
N HIS A 79 -11.17 -12.00 -8.23
CA HIS A 79 -11.35 -10.57 -8.45
C HIS A 79 -12.30 -9.92 -7.45
N TRP A 80 -13.09 -10.73 -6.75
CA TRP A 80 -13.99 -10.38 -5.66
C TRP A 80 -13.79 -11.37 -4.52
#